data_AF-A0A7D9LWG3-F1
#
_entry.id   AF-A0A7D9LWG3-F1
#
_cell.length_a   1.000
_cell.length_b   1.000
_cell.length_c   1.000
_cell.angle_alpha   90.00
_cell.angle_beta   90.00
_cell.angle_gamma   90.00
#
_symmetry.space_group_name_H-M   'P 1'
#
loop_
_entity.id
_entity.type
_entity.pdbx_description
1 polymer ?
#
loop_
_entity_poly.entity_id
_entity_poly.type
_entity_poly.pdbx_seq_one_letter_code
_entity_poly.pdbx_strand_id
1 'polypeptide(L)'
;DGGNQQGGCLRNFRNRPYPVRVKARYYENVLTVWFHQGMAEKPEYELCTRVESVHLPKTGVFGVSAATGGLADDHDVISFITHSITSPSDI
;
A
#
# COMPACT_ATOMS: atom_id res chain seq x y z
N ASP A 1 -19.53 3.17 -4.94
CA ASP A 1 -18.50 3.42 -5.96
C ASP A 1 -17.71 4.69 -5.63
N GLY A 2 -16.64 4.56 -4.85
CA GLY A 2 -15.64 5.64 -4.70
C GLY A 2 -16.04 6.94 -3.98
N GLY A 3 -17.31 7.17 -3.62
CA GLY A 3 -17.77 8.44 -3.02
C GLY A 3 -17.05 8.89 -1.74
N ASN A 4 -16.40 7.98 -1.01
CA ASN A 4 -15.58 8.27 0.18
C ASN A 4 -14.07 7.98 -0.03
N GLN A 5 -13.60 7.87 -1.27
CA GLN A 5 -12.20 7.63 -1.55
C GLN A 5 -11.36 8.89 -1.26
N GLN A 6 -10.39 8.76 -0.35
CA GLN A 6 -9.41 9.81 -0.07
C GLN A 6 -8.07 9.39 -0.67
N GLY A 7 -7.72 9.99 -1.81
CA GLY A 7 -6.47 9.72 -2.53
C GLY A 7 -6.49 8.47 -3.42
N GLY A 8 -5.51 8.38 -4.31
CA GLY A 8 -5.34 7.28 -5.26
C GLY A 8 -4.32 7.62 -6.35
N CYS A 9 -3.96 6.63 -7.15
CA CYS A 9 -3.16 6.80 -8.35
C CYS A 9 -3.50 5.72 -9.38
N LEU A 10 -3.25 6.00 -10.66
CA LEU A 10 -3.35 4.99 -11.70
C LEU A 10 -2.02 4.22 -11.80
N ARG A 11 -2.05 2.91 -11.56
CA ARG A 11 -0.91 2.01 -11.72
C ARG A 11 -1.37 0.68 -12.28
N ASN A 12 -0.65 0.18 -13.28
CA ASN A 12 -0.84 -1.20 -13.74
C ASN A 12 0.05 -2.12 -12.89
N PHE A 13 -0.56 -3.09 -12.21
CA PHE A 13 0.11 -4.03 -11.30
C PHE A 13 0.06 -5.48 -11.78
N ARG A 14 -0.63 -5.76 -12.89
CA ARG A 14 -0.81 -7.11 -13.43
C ARG A 14 0.37 -7.51 -14.30
N ASN A 15 0.70 -8.80 -14.30
CA ASN A 15 1.66 -9.43 -15.23
C ASN A 15 3.00 -8.70 -15.34
N ARG A 16 3.62 -8.41 -14.20
CA ARG A 16 4.93 -7.73 -14.11
C ARG A 16 6.07 -8.76 -14.03
N PRO A 17 7.26 -8.48 -14.61
CA PRO A 17 8.38 -9.42 -14.60
C PRO A 17 8.98 -9.66 -13.21
N TYR A 18 8.80 -8.72 -12.28
CA TYR A 18 9.18 -8.85 -10.87
C TYR A 18 7.98 -8.55 -9.96
N PRO A 19 7.99 -9.02 -8.70
CA PRO A 19 6.93 -8.71 -7.75
C PRO A 19 6.67 -7.22 -7.59
N VAL A 20 5.43 -6.81 -7.81
CA VAL A 20 4.94 -5.49 -7.39
C VAL A 20 5.07 -5.37 -5.88
N ARG A 21 5.44 -4.17 -5.40
CA ARG A 21 5.50 -3.89 -3.96
C ARG A 21 4.73 -2.64 -3.63
N VAL A 22 3.95 -2.69 -2.56
CA VAL A 22 3.28 -1.54 -1.98
C VAL A 22 3.93 -1.26 -0.63
N LYS A 23 4.27 0.02 -0.40
CA LYS A 23 4.71 0.50 0.91
C LYS A 23 3.67 1.48 1.42
N ALA A 24 2.96 1.12 2.47
CA ALA A 24 2.02 2.01 3.16
C ALA A 24 2.65 2.46 4.49
N ARG A 25 2.75 3.76 4.69
CA ARG A 25 3.25 4.37 5.94
C ARG A 25 2.17 5.26 6.52
N TYR A 26 1.81 5.01 7.77
CA TYR A 26 1.02 5.92 8.58
C TYR A 26 1.92 6.51 9.67
N TYR A 27 2.14 7.83 9.61
CA TYR A 27 3.02 8.55 10.54
C TYR A 27 2.48 9.97 10.71
N GLU A 28 2.36 10.45 11.95
CA GLU A 28 1.84 11.81 12.27
C GLU A 28 0.51 12.15 11.56
N ASN A 29 -0.46 11.23 11.60
CA ASN A 29 -1.77 11.36 10.93
C ASN A 29 -1.70 11.54 9.40
N VAL A 30 -0.57 11.17 8.79
CA VAL A 30 -0.39 11.16 7.34
C VAL A 30 -0.27 9.72 6.84
N LEU A 31 -1.18 9.33 5.95
CA LEU A 31 -1.07 8.08 5.20
C LEU A 31 -0.35 8.36 3.88
N THR A 32 0.78 7.69 3.66
CA THR A 32 1.51 7.76 2.39
C THR A 32 1.65 6.36 1.80
N VAL A 33 1.32 6.22 0.52
CA VAL A 33 1.45 4.97 -0.22
C VAL A 33 2.44 5.17 -1.36
N TRP A 34 3.45 4.31 -1.40
CA TRP A 34 4.37 4.19 -2.51
C TRP A 34 4.18 2.86 -3.23
N PHE A 35 4.54 2.84 -4.49
CA PHE A 35 4.35 1.71 -5.39
C PHE A 35 5.64 1.42 -6.15
N HIS A 36 6.05 0.16 -6.17
CA HIS A 36 7.08 -0.36 -7.05
C HIS A 36 6.42 -1.16 -8.18
N GLN A 37 6.68 -0.76 -9.43
CA GLN A 37 5.98 -1.29 -10.60
C GLN A 37 6.41 -2.70 -11.04
N GLY A 38 7.41 -3.31 -10.41
CA GLY A 38 7.83 -4.68 -10.75
C GLY A 38 8.54 -4.78 -12.11
N MET A 39 9.12 -3.69 -12.62
CA MET A 39 9.90 -3.68 -13.88
C MET A 39 11.39 -3.98 -13.68
N ALA A 40 11.87 -3.95 -12.43
CA ALA A 40 13.24 -4.26 -12.05
C ALA A 40 13.25 -5.04 -10.75
N GLU A 41 14.26 -5.89 -10.54
CA GLU A 41 14.38 -6.72 -9.33
C GLU A 41 14.54 -5.87 -8.07
N LYS A 42 15.41 -4.85 -8.14
CA LYS A 42 15.61 -3.89 -7.07
C LYS A 42 14.41 -2.94 -7.02
N PRO A 43 13.74 -2.81 -5.86
CA PRO A 43 12.56 -1.97 -5.77
C PRO A 43 12.93 -0.49 -5.79
N GLU A 44 12.53 0.19 -6.86
CA GLU A 44 12.40 1.64 -6.91
C GLU A 44 10.93 2.01 -6.65
N TYR A 45 10.71 2.86 -5.65
CA TYR A 45 9.38 3.22 -5.16
C TYR A 45 8.99 4.60 -5.65
N GLU A 46 7.87 4.69 -6.34
CA GLU A 46 7.25 5.94 -6.75
C GLU A 46 6.11 6.31 -5.78
N LEU A 47 5.87 7.61 -5.60
CA LEU A 47 4.71 8.07 -4.83
C LEU A 47 3.42 7.71 -5.60
N CYS A 48 2.51 7.00 -4.94
CA CYS A 48 1.15 6.79 -5.44
C CYS A 48 0.22 7.88 -4.88
N THR A 49 0.08 7.93 -3.56
CA THR A 49 -0.78 8.93 -2.92
C THR A 49 -0.28 9.30 -1.54
N ARG A 50 -0.66 10.51 -1.11
CA ARG A 50 -0.38 11.03 0.21
C ARG A 50 -1.62 11.77 0.71
N VAL A 51 -2.13 11.37 1.86
CA VAL A 51 -3.34 11.93 2.47
C VAL A 51 -2.99 12.42 3.87
N GLU A 52 -3.28 13.69 4.13
CA GLU A 52 -3.07 14.32 5.44
C GLU A 52 -4.32 14.20 6.31
N SER A 53 -4.14 14.44 7.62
CA SER A 53 -5.23 14.49 8.59
C SER A 53 -6.11 13.22 8.59
N VAL A 54 -5.50 12.07 8.32
CA VAL A 54 -6.13 10.76 8.43
C VAL A 54 -6.15 10.37 9.90
N HIS A 55 -7.32 10.06 10.46
CA HIS A 55 -7.50 9.69 11.86
C HIS A 55 -7.98 8.23 11.94
N LEU A 56 -7.07 7.32 12.28
CA LEU A 56 -7.38 5.89 12.45
C LEU A 56 -7.57 5.52 13.92
N PRO A 57 -8.31 4.44 14.24
CA PRO A 57 -8.35 3.88 15.59
C PRO A 57 -6.96 3.50 16.10
N LYS A 58 -6.77 3.55 17.43
CA LYS A 58 -5.48 3.24 18.07
C LYS A 58 -5.07 1.76 17.96
N THR A 59 -6.04 0.87 17.75
CA THR A 59 -5.83 -0.57 17.62
C THR A 59 -6.54 -1.08 16.38
N GLY A 60 -6.04 -2.17 15.81
CA GLY A 60 -6.60 -2.77 14.62
C GLY A 60 -5.84 -4.03 14.20
N VAL A 61 -6.30 -4.64 13.12
CA VAL A 61 -5.69 -5.83 12.53
C VAL A 61 -5.24 -5.48 11.11
N PHE A 62 -4.01 -5.83 10.76
CA PHE A 62 -3.56 -5.76 9.38
C PHE A 62 -4.13 -6.94 8.59
N GLY A 63 -4.61 -6.68 7.38
CA GLY A 63 -5.16 -7.72 6.53
C GLY A 63 -5.02 -7.39 5.06
N VAL A 64 -4.97 -8.43 4.25
CA VAL A 64 -5.05 -8.38 2.78
C VAL A 64 -6.15 -9.33 2.36
N SER A 65 -6.92 -8.94 1.35
CA SER A 65 -7.97 -9.76 0.76
C SER A 65 -7.98 -9.58 -0.75
N ALA A 66 -8.59 -10.52 -1.45
CA ALA A 66 -8.78 -10.50 -2.89
C ALA A 66 -10.14 -11.12 -3.22
N ALA A 67 -10.67 -10.80 -4.40
CA ALA A 67 -11.91 -11.35 -4.92
C ALA A 67 -11.84 -11.44 -6.45
N THR A 68 -12.56 -12.40 -7.03
CA THR A 68 -12.68 -12.58 -8.48
C THR A 68 -14.15 -12.53 -8.90
N GLY A 69 -14.39 -12.34 -10.19
CA GLY A 69 -15.74 -12.31 -10.78
C GLY A 69 -15.82 -13.18 -12.03
N GLY A 70 -16.55 -12.72 -13.05
CA GLY A 70 -16.64 -13.43 -14.32
C GLY A 70 -15.30 -13.52 -15.07
N LEU A 71 -14.43 -12.53 -14.89
CA LEU A 71 -13.00 -12.61 -15.20
C LEU A 71 -12.23 -12.79 -13.88
N ALA A 72 -11.17 -13.59 -13.93
CA ALA A 72 -10.38 -13.95 -12.76
C ALA A 72 -8.88 -13.79 -13.06
N ASP A 73 -8.13 -13.43 -12.03
CA ASP A 73 -6.67 -13.42 -11.98
C ASP A 73 -6.23 -14.10 -10.68
N ASP A 74 -5.01 -14.61 -10.65
CA ASP A 74 -4.36 -15.07 -9.42
C ASP A 74 -3.85 -13.86 -8.61
N HIS A 75 -4.16 -13.84 -7.31
CA HIS A 75 -3.88 -12.71 -6.41
C HIS A 75 -2.89 -13.13 -5.33
N ASP A 76 -1.63 -13.34 -5.70
CA ASP A 76 -0.60 -13.84 -4.80
C ASP A 76 0.02 -12.75 -3.92
N VAL A 77 0.15 -13.03 -2.62
CA VAL A 77 0.90 -12.21 -1.66
C VAL A 77 2.15 -12.97 -1.23
N ILE A 78 3.33 -12.52 -1.70
CA ILE A 78 4.61 -13.17 -1.39
C ILE A 78 5.05 -12.89 0.05
N SER A 79 4.84 -11.66 0.53
CA SER A 79 5.16 -11.29 1.91
C SER A 79 4.32 -10.11 2.38
N PHE A 80 4.06 -10.07 3.69
CA PHE A 80 3.40 -8.97 4.37
C PHE A 80 4.23 -8.57 5.59
N ILE A 81 5.00 -7.49 5.46
CA ILE A 81 5.99 -7.07 6.45
C ILE A 81 5.52 -5.79 7.13
N THR A 82 5.44 -5.81 8.46
CA THR A 82 5.00 -4.68 9.29
C THR A 82 6.14 -4.16 10.15
N HIS A 83 6.22 -2.84 10.31
CA HIS A 83 7.17 -2.17 11.17
C HIS A 83 6.45 -1.16 12.07
N SER A 84 6.88 -1.07 13.33
CA SER A 84 6.53 0.05 14.19
C SER A 84 7.45 1.23 13.90
N ILE A 85 6.90 2.44 13.92
CA ILE A 85 7.64 3.68 13.74
C ILE A 85 7.56 4.46 15.05
N THR A 86 8.71 4.84 15.58
CA THR A 86 8.84 5.67 16.77
C THR A 86 9.30 7.06 16.35
N SER A 87 8.69 8.11 16.88
CA SER A 87 9.17 9.47 16.64
C SER A 87 10.56 9.64 17.28
N PRO A 88 11.48 10.40 16.67
CA PRO A 88 12.73 10.79 17.33
C PRO A 88 12.51 11.51 18.68
N SER A 89 11.34 12.14 18.89
CA SER A 89 10.97 12.77 20.17
C SER A 89 10.60 11.77 21.28
N ASP A 90 10.31 10.52 20.92
CA ASP A 90 9.84 9.48 21.85
C ASP A 90 11.00 8.58 22.32
N ILE A 91 12.23 8.87 21.88
CA ILE A 91 13.49 8.23 22.25
C ILE A 91 14.28 9.20 23.13
#